data_AF-A0A1I4UCQ0-F1
#
_entry.id   AF-A0A1I4UCQ0-F1
#
_cell.length_a   1.000
_cell.length_b   1.000
_cell.length_c   1.000
_cell.angle_alpha   90.00
_cell.angle_beta   90.00
_cell.angle_gamma   90.00
#
_symmetry.space_group_name_H-M   'P 1'
#
loop_
_entity.id
_entity.type
_entity.pdbx_description
1 polymer ?
#
loop_
_entity_poly.entity_id
_entity_poly.type
_entity_poly.pdbx_seq_one_letter_code
_entity_poly.pdbx_strand_id
1 'polypeptide(L)'
;MQAAQGKVTLVGAGPGDPELLTIKALKAIEAADVLLIDDLVNPEILALAPSTARVIQVGKRGGCESTPQEFIERLMIAEARAGQHVVRLKGGDPYLFGRGGEERAQLRAHGIAVEVVPGISSGLAAPATLGVPLTHRAWSQGAVFVTGHGKDAASEPNWAALAQSGLTLVVYMGVARCEAIQAGLLAGGAKPDTPVAVVQSATRAHQRQLLTTLGQLPAALRDSGLGSPSIIVIGDVVRCADDWQDLAELAPPPALEQPAVGHAASPGIRFFVTSRDAALTPASQGSDPVRGLTPTVAFRVAG
;
A
#
# COMPACT_ATOMS: atom_id res chain seq x y z
N MET A 1 -26.30 -20.84 -32.62
CA MET A 1 -25.46 -21.07 -31.43
C MET A 1 -25.38 -19.75 -30.69
N GLN A 2 -25.82 -19.70 -29.43
CA GLN A 2 -25.65 -18.50 -28.61
C GLN A 2 -24.14 -18.40 -28.32
N ALA A 3 -23.48 -17.35 -28.82
CA ALA A 3 -22.07 -17.14 -28.53
C ALA A 3 -21.89 -17.16 -27.00
N ALA A 4 -20.90 -17.89 -26.50
CA ALA A 4 -20.63 -17.94 -25.07
C ALA A 4 -20.42 -16.50 -24.57
N GLN A 5 -21.28 -16.06 -23.65
CA GLN A 5 -21.17 -14.72 -23.10
C GLN A 5 -19.87 -14.61 -22.31
N GLY A 6 -19.09 -13.56 -22.60
CA GLY A 6 -17.84 -13.29 -21.89
C GLY A 6 -18.09 -12.95 -20.42
N LYS A 7 -17.02 -12.82 -19.66
CA LYS A 7 -17.06 -12.53 -18.21
C LYS A 7 -16.04 -11.48 -17.84
N VAL A 8 -16.27 -10.82 -16.71
CA VAL A 8 -15.32 -9.88 -16.12
C VAL A 8 -14.81 -10.44 -14.79
N THR A 9 -13.50 -10.40 -14.58
CA THR A 9 -12.88 -10.69 -13.29
C THR A 9 -12.21 -9.42 -12.77
N LEU A 10 -12.69 -8.87 -11.65
CA LEU A 10 -12.03 -7.78 -10.94
C LEU A 10 -10.94 -8.38 -10.05
N VAL A 11 -9.68 -8.05 -10.30
CA VAL A 11 -8.53 -8.70 -9.65
C VAL A 11 -7.70 -7.68 -8.88
N GLY A 12 -7.45 -7.96 -7.60
CA GLY A 12 -6.46 -7.23 -6.81
C GLY A 12 -5.03 -7.63 -7.19
N ALA A 13 -4.24 -6.66 -7.64
CA ALA A 13 -2.86 -6.84 -8.08
C ALA A 13 -1.85 -6.84 -6.91
N GLY A 14 -2.30 -6.54 -5.69
CA GLY A 14 -1.40 -6.35 -4.57
C GLY A 14 -0.76 -4.95 -4.54
N PRO A 15 0.13 -4.69 -3.56
CA PRO A 15 0.72 -3.37 -3.32
C PRO A 15 1.83 -2.98 -4.32
N GLY A 16 2.40 -3.93 -5.05
CA GLY A 16 3.45 -3.66 -6.03
C GLY A 16 4.29 -4.89 -6.37
N ASP A 17 4.77 -5.60 -5.35
CA ASP A 17 5.55 -6.83 -5.51
C ASP A 17 4.71 -7.94 -6.20
N PRO A 18 5.14 -8.47 -7.36
CA PRO A 18 4.44 -9.57 -8.04
C PRO A 18 4.28 -10.83 -7.18
N GLU A 19 5.18 -11.09 -6.21
CA GLU A 19 5.07 -12.26 -5.32
C GLU A 19 3.91 -12.13 -4.32
N LEU A 20 3.33 -10.94 -4.17
CA LEU A 20 2.14 -10.70 -3.35
C LEU A 20 0.83 -10.87 -4.12
N LEU A 21 0.89 -11.31 -5.38
CA LEU A 21 -0.29 -11.80 -6.09
C LEU A 21 -0.83 -13.06 -5.41
N THR A 22 -2.15 -13.13 -5.31
CA THR A 22 -2.78 -14.39 -4.90
C THR A 22 -2.68 -15.40 -6.06
N ILE A 23 -2.63 -16.70 -5.74
CA ILE A 23 -2.64 -17.77 -6.76
C ILE A 23 -3.85 -17.62 -7.70
N LYS A 24 -4.99 -17.14 -7.18
CA LYS A 24 -6.19 -16.92 -7.97
C LYS A 24 -6.05 -15.71 -8.91
N ALA A 25 -5.35 -14.65 -8.48
CA ALA A 25 -5.06 -13.48 -9.30
C ALA A 25 -4.15 -13.87 -10.48
N LEU A 26 -3.08 -14.62 -10.21
CA LEU A 26 -2.17 -15.14 -11.24
C LEU A 26 -2.95 -15.95 -12.29
N LYS A 27 -3.74 -16.94 -11.85
CA LYS A 27 -4.56 -17.76 -12.76
C LYS A 27 -5.57 -16.95 -13.58
N ALA A 28 -6.12 -15.88 -13.01
CA ALA A 28 -7.03 -15.00 -13.74
C ALA A 28 -6.29 -14.22 -14.84
N ILE A 29 -5.10 -13.68 -14.53
CA ILE A 29 -4.24 -12.95 -15.47
C ILE A 29 -3.78 -13.86 -16.61
N GLU A 30 -3.33 -15.08 -16.29
CA GLU A 30 -2.90 -16.10 -17.27
C GLU A 30 -4.03 -16.57 -18.20
N ALA A 31 -5.29 -16.39 -17.80
CA ALA A 31 -6.46 -16.79 -18.58
C ALA A 31 -7.16 -15.61 -19.27
N ALA A 32 -6.60 -14.40 -19.23
CA ALA A 32 -7.24 -13.20 -19.74
C ALA A 32 -7.14 -13.10 -21.27
N ASP A 33 -8.24 -12.74 -21.93
CA ASP A 33 -8.22 -12.30 -23.34
C ASP A 33 -7.92 -10.79 -23.43
N VAL A 34 -8.43 -10.04 -22.44
CA VAL A 34 -8.27 -8.59 -22.34
C VAL A 34 -7.91 -8.22 -20.90
N LEU A 35 -6.85 -7.45 -20.72
CA LEU A 35 -6.37 -6.98 -19.41
C LEU A 35 -6.49 -5.46 -19.32
N LEU A 36 -7.42 -4.96 -18.50
CA LEU A 36 -7.61 -3.53 -18.21
C LEU A 36 -6.88 -3.15 -16.92
N ILE A 37 -5.87 -2.29 -17.01
CA ILE A 37 -4.99 -1.96 -15.88
C ILE A 37 -5.08 -0.49 -15.47
N ASP A 38 -5.06 -0.23 -14.16
CA ASP A 38 -4.88 1.13 -13.63
C ASP A 38 -3.39 1.52 -13.50
N ASP A 39 -3.09 2.76 -13.12
CA ASP A 39 -1.70 3.25 -13.00
C ASP A 39 -0.92 2.64 -11.83
N LEU A 40 -1.61 2.10 -10.83
CA LEU A 40 -0.98 1.59 -9.61
C LEU A 40 -0.53 0.13 -9.74
N VAL A 41 -0.92 -0.55 -10.81
CA VAL A 41 -0.41 -1.89 -11.14
C VAL A 41 1.06 -1.81 -11.53
N ASN A 42 1.89 -2.70 -10.97
CA ASN A 42 3.28 -2.85 -11.37
C ASN A 42 3.36 -3.45 -12.80
N PRO A 43 4.05 -2.81 -13.76
CA PRO A 43 4.23 -3.35 -15.12
C PRO A 43 4.81 -4.77 -15.17
N GLU A 44 5.59 -5.20 -14.18
CA GLU A 44 6.13 -6.57 -14.10
C GLU A 44 5.01 -7.63 -14.04
N ILE A 45 3.85 -7.29 -13.48
CA ILE A 45 2.68 -8.18 -13.44
C ILE A 45 2.14 -8.46 -14.86
N LEU A 46 2.37 -7.54 -15.81
CA LEU A 46 1.91 -7.71 -17.19
C LEU A 46 2.68 -8.80 -17.93
N ALA A 47 3.90 -9.11 -17.49
CA ALA A 47 4.70 -10.21 -18.05
C ALA A 47 4.09 -11.59 -17.77
N LEU A 48 3.15 -11.69 -16.83
CA LEU A 48 2.42 -12.91 -16.48
C LEU A 48 1.21 -13.14 -17.39
N ALA A 49 0.78 -12.14 -18.16
CA ALA A 49 -0.33 -12.28 -19.08
C ALA A 49 0.09 -13.04 -20.35
N PRO A 50 -0.83 -13.78 -21.00
CA PRO A 50 -0.54 -14.41 -22.29
C PRO A 50 -0.10 -13.38 -23.32
N SER A 51 0.82 -13.75 -24.21
CA SER A 51 1.25 -12.88 -25.31
C SER A 51 0.11 -12.53 -26.28
N THR A 52 -0.98 -13.30 -26.26
CA THR A 52 -2.21 -13.06 -27.05
C THR A 52 -3.19 -12.11 -26.36
N ALA A 53 -3.01 -11.82 -25.07
CA ALA A 53 -3.91 -10.95 -24.32
C ALA A 53 -3.73 -9.49 -24.74
N ARG A 54 -4.84 -8.79 -24.96
CA ARG A 54 -4.83 -7.34 -25.24
C ARG A 54 -4.73 -6.55 -23.94
N VAL A 55 -3.66 -5.79 -23.75
CA VAL A 55 -3.48 -4.93 -22.56
C VAL A 55 -3.97 -3.51 -22.85
N ILE A 56 -4.89 -3.02 -22.02
CA ILE A 56 -5.48 -1.68 -22.13
C ILE A 56 -5.24 -0.91 -20.82
N GLN A 57 -4.46 0.16 -20.92
CA GLN A 57 -4.24 1.09 -19.80
C GLN A 57 -5.42 2.06 -19.66
N VAL A 58 -6.05 2.07 -18.49
CA VAL A 58 -7.24 2.90 -18.19
C VAL A 58 -7.01 3.93 -17.07
N GLY A 59 -5.77 4.10 -16.62
CA GLY A 59 -5.40 5.12 -15.63
C GLY A 59 -5.05 6.50 -16.22
N LYS A 60 -4.60 7.42 -15.35
CA LYS A 60 -4.13 8.78 -15.64
C LYS A 60 -2.82 8.72 -16.41
N ARG A 61 -2.89 8.89 -17.73
CA ARG A 61 -1.70 9.14 -18.55
C ARG A 61 -1.09 10.49 -18.17
N GLY A 62 0.13 10.48 -17.62
CA GLY A 62 1.02 11.66 -17.60
C GLY A 62 0.46 12.94 -16.99
N GLY A 63 -0.37 12.86 -15.95
CA GLY A 63 -0.95 14.05 -15.30
C GLY A 63 -2.20 14.64 -15.99
N CYS A 64 -2.72 14.01 -17.05
CA CYS A 64 -4.00 14.37 -17.67
C CYS A 64 -5.23 13.86 -16.88
N GLU A 65 -6.42 14.33 -17.26
CA GLU A 65 -7.70 13.89 -16.69
C GLU A 65 -7.83 12.37 -16.73
N SER A 66 -8.28 11.80 -15.60
CA SER A 66 -8.55 10.36 -15.47
C SER A 66 -9.54 9.92 -16.54
N THR A 67 -9.32 8.73 -17.12
CA THR A 67 -10.36 8.07 -17.92
C THR A 67 -11.64 8.05 -17.08
N PRO A 68 -12.76 8.60 -17.58
CA PRO A 68 -14.00 8.61 -16.82
C PRO A 68 -14.40 7.19 -16.46
N GLN A 69 -14.86 6.97 -15.23
CA GLN A 69 -15.25 5.65 -14.75
C GLN A 69 -16.23 4.96 -15.71
N GLU A 70 -17.18 5.73 -16.22
CA GLU A 70 -18.19 5.28 -17.19
C GLU A 70 -17.55 4.73 -18.48
N PHE A 71 -16.43 5.29 -18.94
CA PHE A 71 -15.72 4.79 -20.11
C PHE A 71 -15.11 3.41 -19.84
N ILE A 72 -14.48 3.23 -18.67
CA ILE A 72 -13.90 1.95 -18.26
C ILE A 72 -14.99 0.87 -18.20
N GLU A 73 -16.13 1.21 -17.61
CA GLU A 73 -17.29 0.32 -17.50
C GLU A 73 -17.85 -0.05 -18.87
N ARG A 74 -18.05 0.93 -19.76
CA ARG A 74 -18.51 0.67 -21.15
C ARG A 74 -17.54 -0.23 -21.92
N LEU A 75 -16.24 -0.04 -21.75
CA LEU A 75 -15.23 -0.88 -22.37
C LEU A 75 -15.31 -2.33 -21.86
N MET A 76 -15.39 -2.54 -20.54
CA MET A 76 -15.57 -3.88 -19.97
C MET A 76 -16.84 -4.57 -20.47
N ILE A 77 -17.95 -3.82 -20.56
CA ILE A 77 -19.23 -4.33 -21.07
C ILE A 77 -19.10 -4.74 -22.54
N ALA A 78 -18.47 -3.90 -23.37
CA ALA A 78 -18.29 -4.17 -24.80
C ALA A 78 -17.45 -5.43 -25.02
N GLU A 79 -16.32 -5.55 -24.34
CA GLU A 79 -15.41 -6.71 -24.48
C GLU A 79 -16.07 -8.00 -23.96
N ALA A 80 -16.75 -7.96 -22.82
CA ALA A 80 -17.48 -9.13 -22.32
C ALA A 80 -18.64 -9.55 -23.25
N ARG A 81 -19.34 -8.59 -23.89
CA ARG A 81 -20.36 -8.89 -24.91
C ARG A 81 -19.78 -9.48 -26.19
N ALA A 82 -18.51 -9.18 -26.49
CA ALA A 82 -17.76 -9.81 -27.58
C ALA A 82 -17.23 -11.21 -27.22
N GLY A 83 -17.68 -11.79 -26.09
CA GLY A 83 -17.31 -13.15 -25.66
C GLY A 83 -15.97 -13.23 -24.94
N GLN A 84 -15.32 -12.10 -24.65
CA GLN A 84 -13.98 -12.06 -24.07
C GLN A 84 -14.02 -12.31 -22.55
N HIS A 85 -12.98 -12.95 -22.03
CA HIS A 85 -12.64 -12.91 -20.62
C HIS A 85 -11.83 -11.65 -20.32
N VAL A 86 -12.49 -10.69 -19.68
CA VAL A 86 -11.90 -9.40 -19.31
C VAL A 86 -11.38 -9.47 -17.88
N VAL A 87 -10.11 -9.20 -17.67
CA VAL A 87 -9.53 -9.01 -16.34
C VAL A 87 -9.33 -7.52 -16.09
N ARG A 88 -10.03 -6.98 -15.09
CA ARG A 88 -9.82 -5.62 -14.59
C ARG A 88 -8.87 -5.69 -13.41
N LEU A 89 -7.60 -5.43 -13.67
CA LEU A 89 -6.53 -5.47 -12.68
C LEU A 89 -6.43 -4.12 -11.96
N LYS A 90 -6.48 -4.18 -10.63
CA LYS A 90 -6.56 -3.00 -9.75
C LYS A 90 -5.47 -3.05 -8.71
N GLY A 91 -4.78 -1.93 -8.46
CA GLY A 91 -3.77 -1.85 -7.40
C GLY A 91 -4.36 -2.19 -6.02
N GLY A 92 -3.63 -2.96 -5.22
CA GLY A 92 -4.08 -3.42 -3.90
C GLY A 92 -5.24 -4.41 -3.98
N ASP A 93 -6.37 -4.06 -3.36
CA ASP A 93 -7.60 -4.85 -3.34
C ASP A 93 -8.74 -4.11 -4.08
N PRO A 94 -9.59 -4.80 -4.88
CA PRO A 94 -10.67 -4.16 -5.62
C PRO A 94 -11.68 -3.39 -4.76
N TYR A 95 -11.88 -3.81 -3.51
CA TYR A 95 -12.93 -3.31 -2.62
C TYR A 95 -12.43 -2.37 -1.51
N LEU A 96 -11.13 -2.23 -1.32
CA LEU A 96 -10.58 -1.24 -0.39
C LEU A 96 -10.14 0.03 -1.13
N PHE A 97 -11.02 1.04 -1.15
CA PHE A 97 -10.84 2.31 -1.86
C PHE A 97 -10.56 2.20 -3.37
N GLY A 98 -10.80 1.03 -3.97
CA GLY A 98 -10.57 0.76 -5.39
C GLY A 98 -11.78 0.98 -6.30
N ARG A 99 -12.97 1.30 -5.75
CA ARG A 99 -14.24 1.44 -6.51
C ARG A 99 -14.74 0.15 -7.20
N GLY A 100 -14.20 -1.02 -6.86
CA GLY A 100 -14.63 -2.29 -7.47
C GLY A 100 -16.11 -2.61 -7.21
N GLY A 101 -16.70 -2.09 -6.12
CA GLY A 101 -18.12 -2.23 -5.84
C GLY A 101 -19.01 -1.53 -6.88
N GLU A 102 -18.64 -0.31 -7.29
CA GLU A 102 -19.31 0.45 -8.35
C GLU A 102 -19.21 -0.28 -9.69
N GLU A 103 -17.99 -0.67 -10.08
CA GLU A 103 -17.71 -1.41 -11.32
C GLU A 103 -18.55 -2.70 -11.38
N ARG A 104 -18.55 -3.48 -10.30
CA ARG A 104 -19.34 -4.72 -10.22
C ARG A 104 -20.83 -4.47 -10.33
N ALA A 105 -21.36 -3.47 -9.63
CA ALA A 105 -22.79 -3.15 -9.68
C ALA A 105 -23.21 -2.80 -11.12
N GLN A 106 -22.42 -1.98 -11.80
CA GLN A 106 -22.73 -1.56 -13.17
C GLN A 106 -22.66 -2.72 -14.17
N LEU A 107 -21.62 -3.56 -14.08
CA LEU A 107 -21.48 -4.74 -14.93
C LEU A 107 -22.66 -5.71 -14.76
N ARG A 108 -23.09 -5.94 -13.50
CA ARG A 108 -24.25 -6.81 -13.22
C ARG A 108 -25.56 -6.22 -13.73
N ALA A 109 -25.74 -4.91 -13.66
CA ALA A 109 -26.91 -4.24 -14.23
C ALA A 109 -27.03 -4.45 -15.74
N HIS A 110 -25.91 -4.71 -16.42
CA HIS A 110 -25.84 -5.02 -17.86
C HIS A 110 -25.85 -6.53 -18.17
N GLY A 111 -26.12 -7.38 -17.17
CA GLY A 111 -26.19 -8.83 -17.34
C GLY A 111 -24.83 -9.51 -17.54
N ILE A 112 -23.73 -8.86 -17.18
CA ILE A 112 -22.38 -9.43 -17.30
C ILE A 112 -22.05 -10.26 -16.06
N ALA A 113 -21.50 -11.47 -16.27
CA ALA A 113 -20.99 -12.29 -15.19
C ALA A 113 -19.72 -11.66 -14.60
N VAL A 114 -19.70 -11.44 -13.28
CA VAL A 114 -18.57 -10.80 -12.58
C VAL A 114 -18.07 -11.65 -11.44
N GLU A 115 -16.78 -11.95 -11.46
CA GLU A 115 -16.03 -12.52 -10.36
C GLU A 115 -15.12 -11.46 -9.73
N VAL A 116 -14.88 -11.55 -8.42
CA VAL A 116 -13.92 -10.69 -7.72
C VAL A 116 -12.87 -11.56 -7.05
N VAL A 117 -11.62 -11.26 -7.31
CA VAL A 117 -10.45 -11.88 -6.70
C VAL A 117 -9.79 -10.85 -5.79
N PRO A 118 -9.80 -11.08 -4.46
CA PRO A 118 -9.18 -10.15 -3.51
C PRO A 118 -7.66 -10.11 -3.70
N GLY A 119 -7.07 -8.98 -3.30
CA GLY A 119 -5.63 -8.74 -3.31
C GLY A 119 -5.11 -8.30 -1.96
N ILE A 120 -3.79 -8.35 -1.77
CA ILE A 120 -3.16 -7.78 -0.58
C ILE A 120 -3.22 -6.26 -0.68
N SER A 121 -3.92 -5.60 0.24
CA SER A 121 -4.01 -4.14 0.20
C SER A 121 -2.73 -3.47 0.71
N SER A 122 -2.40 -2.31 0.15
CA SER A 122 -1.24 -1.52 0.56
C SER A 122 -1.30 -1.09 2.02
N GLY A 123 -2.49 -0.89 2.60
CA GLY A 123 -2.62 -0.60 4.03
C GLY A 123 -2.24 -1.76 4.95
N LEU A 124 -2.19 -3.00 4.45
CA LEU A 124 -1.64 -4.15 5.18
C LEU A 124 -0.15 -4.34 4.88
N ALA A 125 0.23 -4.25 3.60
CA ALA A 125 1.59 -4.54 3.19
C ALA A 125 2.59 -3.45 3.58
N ALA A 126 2.21 -2.16 3.49
CA ALA A 126 3.09 -1.04 3.82
C ALA A 126 3.64 -1.09 5.25
N PRO A 127 2.82 -1.24 6.32
CA PRO A 127 3.36 -1.38 7.67
C PRO A 127 4.15 -2.68 7.85
N ALA A 128 3.74 -3.78 7.20
CA ALA A 128 4.45 -5.05 7.29
C ALA A 128 5.88 -4.98 6.74
N THR A 129 6.16 -4.16 5.73
CA THR A 129 7.54 -3.98 5.21
C THR A 129 8.46 -3.26 6.20
N LEU A 130 7.90 -2.67 7.26
CA LEU A 130 8.64 -2.01 8.33
C LEU A 130 8.72 -2.84 9.62
N GLY A 131 8.09 -4.03 9.67
CA GLY A 131 7.89 -4.76 10.93
C GLY A 131 6.73 -4.24 11.80
N VAL A 132 5.93 -3.29 11.29
CA VAL A 132 4.81 -2.70 12.04
C VAL A 132 3.55 -3.57 11.89
N PRO A 133 2.98 -4.11 12.99
CA PRO A 133 1.67 -4.77 12.94
C PRO A 133 0.56 -3.71 12.98
N LEU A 134 -0.62 -4.02 12.44
CA LEU A 134 -1.78 -3.12 12.57
C LEU A 134 -2.51 -3.25 13.91
N THR A 135 -2.29 -4.35 14.62
CA THR A 135 -2.82 -4.58 15.97
C THR A 135 -1.72 -5.15 16.83
N HIS A 136 -1.72 -4.76 18.10
CA HIS A 136 -0.76 -5.26 19.08
C HIS A 136 -1.39 -5.18 20.45
N ARG A 137 -1.32 -6.27 21.23
CA ARG A 137 -2.05 -6.38 22.52
C ARG A 137 -1.77 -5.21 23.46
N ALA A 138 -0.55 -4.68 23.47
CA ALA A 138 -0.16 -3.56 24.31
C ALA A 138 -0.54 -2.17 23.74
N TRP A 139 -0.78 -2.06 22.44
CA TRP A 139 -0.87 -0.76 21.76
C TRP A 139 -2.23 -0.49 21.11
N SER A 140 -2.82 -1.48 20.42
CA SER A 140 -4.08 -1.30 19.73
C SER A 140 -4.81 -2.63 19.51
N GLN A 141 -6.11 -2.65 19.83
CA GLN A 141 -6.98 -3.81 19.64
C GLN A 141 -7.67 -3.84 18.26
N GLY A 142 -7.42 -2.85 17.41
CA GLY A 142 -8.01 -2.79 16.08
C GLY A 142 -7.35 -1.75 15.17
N ALA A 143 -7.74 -1.75 13.91
CA ALA A 143 -7.26 -0.78 12.94
C ALA A 143 -8.43 -0.21 12.13
N VAL A 144 -8.33 1.07 11.78
CA VAL A 144 -9.30 1.76 10.93
C VAL A 144 -8.60 2.16 9.64
N PHE A 145 -9.14 1.71 8.51
CA PHE A 145 -8.69 2.14 7.20
C PHE A 145 -9.56 3.31 6.73
N VAL A 146 -8.95 4.43 6.40
CA VAL A 146 -9.65 5.65 5.96
C VAL A 146 -8.99 6.26 4.73
N THR A 147 -9.77 7.00 3.94
CA THR A 147 -9.25 7.82 2.86
C THR A 147 -9.11 9.27 3.34
N GLY A 148 -7.96 9.88 3.08
CA GLY A 148 -7.80 11.33 3.22
C GLY A 148 -8.58 12.09 2.14
N HIS A 149 -8.83 11.47 0.99
CA HIS A 149 -9.56 12.08 -0.11
C HIS A 149 -11.07 11.77 0.01
N GLY A 150 -11.84 12.77 0.43
CA GLY A 150 -13.31 12.77 0.31
C GLY A 150 -13.74 13.31 -1.06
N LYS A 151 -14.96 12.97 -1.50
CA LYS A 151 -15.56 13.53 -2.74
C LYS A 151 -15.73 15.06 -2.64
N ASP A 152 -15.89 15.58 -1.44
CA ASP A 152 -15.93 16.99 -1.05
C ASP A 152 -15.44 17.15 0.40
N ALA A 153 -15.30 18.40 0.87
CA ALA A 153 -14.88 18.72 2.24
C ALA A 153 -15.88 18.26 3.32
N ALA A 154 -17.16 18.06 2.97
CA ALA A 154 -18.19 17.55 3.87
C ALA A 154 -18.13 16.03 4.06
N SER A 155 -17.49 15.32 3.12
CA SER A 155 -17.31 13.86 3.12
C SER A 155 -16.03 13.42 3.82
N GLU A 156 -15.39 14.30 4.59
CA GLU A 156 -14.20 13.94 5.36
C GLU A 156 -14.50 12.97 6.50
N PRO A 157 -13.55 12.08 6.83
CA PRO A 157 -13.63 11.32 8.06
C PRO A 157 -13.73 12.25 9.27
N ASN A 158 -14.48 11.84 10.28
CA ASN A 158 -14.51 12.53 11.57
C ASN A 158 -13.18 12.29 12.31
N TRP A 159 -12.18 13.11 12.00
CA TRP A 159 -10.83 12.99 12.57
C TRP A 159 -10.83 13.06 14.10
N ALA A 160 -11.74 13.83 14.70
CA ALA A 160 -11.86 13.90 16.15
C ALA A 160 -12.30 12.57 16.77
N ALA A 161 -13.32 11.93 16.19
CA ALA A 161 -13.75 10.60 16.63
C ALA A 161 -12.67 9.53 16.40
N LEU A 162 -11.94 9.61 15.29
CA LEU A 162 -10.84 8.69 15.00
C LEU A 162 -9.69 8.84 16.01
N ALA A 163 -9.31 10.07 16.37
CA ALA A 163 -8.33 10.33 17.42
C ALA A 163 -8.74 9.72 18.78
N GLN A 164 -10.02 9.84 19.13
CA GLN A 164 -10.56 9.33 20.40
C GLN A 164 -10.72 7.82 20.42
N SER A 165 -10.75 7.16 19.26
CA SER A 165 -10.92 5.70 19.17
C SER A 165 -9.75 4.92 19.77
N GLY A 166 -8.55 5.51 19.83
CA GLY A 166 -7.32 4.83 20.26
C GLY A 166 -6.89 3.69 19.34
N LEU A 167 -7.51 3.54 18.17
CA LEU A 167 -7.18 2.51 17.18
C LEU A 167 -6.01 2.96 16.30
N THR A 168 -5.34 1.99 15.68
CA THR A 168 -4.34 2.27 14.65
C THR A 168 -5.05 2.82 13.41
N LEU A 169 -4.64 4.00 12.95
CA LEU A 169 -5.21 4.61 11.75
C LEU A 169 -4.33 4.31 10.55
N VAL A 170 -4.93 3.79 9.47
CA VAL A 170 -4.26 3.53 8.20
C VAL A 170 -4.90 4.42 7.14
N VAL A 171 -4.21 5.48 6.75
CA VAL A 171 -4.71 6.54 5.88
C VAL A 171 -4.20 6.36 4.46
N TYR A 172 -5.13 6.15 3.54
CA TYR A 172 -4.91 6.16 2.09
C TYR A 172 -5.07 7.56 1.55
N MET A 173 -4.36 7.89 0.46
CA MET A 173 -4.54 9.16 -0.26
C MET A 173 -4.43 10.40 0.67
N GLY A 174 -3.63 10.29 1.73
CA GLY A 174 -3.52 11.30 2.79
C GLY A 174 -2.45 12.35 2.55
N VAL A 175 -1.44 12.07 1.70
CA VAL A 175 -0.24 12.94 1.51
C VAL A 175 -0.62 14.39 1.21
N ALA A 176 -1.47 14.62 0.21
CA ALA A 176 -1.87 15.97 -0.20
C ALA A 176 -2.70 16.72 0.87
N ARG A 177 -3.22 16.02 1.87
CA ARG A 177 -4.09 16.56 2.92
C ARG A 177 -3.50 16.36 4.31
N CYS A 178 -2.21 16.08 4.38
CA CYS A 178 -1.52 15.72 5.60
C CYS A 178 -1.70 16.75 6.71
N GLU A 179 -1.66 18.05 6.38
CA GLU A 179 -1.86 19.15 7.34
C GLU A 179 -3.28 19.15 7.92
N ALA A 180 -4.31 18.94 7.10
CA ALA A 180 -5.69 18.88 7.56
C ALA A 180 -5.95 17.65 8.45
N ILE A 181 -5.41 16.49 8.05
CA ILE A 181 -5.49 15.24 8.81
C ILE A 181 -4.82 15.42 10.19
N GLN A 182 -3.61 15.98 10.21
CA GLN A 182 -2.88 16.27 11.44
C GLN A 182 -3.69 17.20 12.35
N ALA A 183 -4.14 18.34 11.82
CA ALA A 183 -4.90 19.33 12.57
C ALA A 183 -6.19 18.73 13.17
N GLY A 184 -6.92 17.94 12.38
CA GLY A 184 -8.15 17.27 12.82
C GLY A 184 -7.90 16.26 13.94
N LEU A 185 -6.82 15.46 13.84
CA LEU A 185 -6.47 14.49 14.87
C LEU A 185 -6.01 15.16 16.17
N LEU A 186 -5.17 16.19 16.07
CA LEU A 186 -4.69 16.96 17.24
C LEU A 186 -5.85 17.69 17.94
N ALA A 187 -6.74 18.33 17.19
CA ALA A 187 -7.96 18.94 17.73
C ALA A 187 -8.89 17.91 18.38
N GLY A 188 -8.86 16.67 17.87
CA GLY A 188 -9.56 15.52 18.43
C GLY A 188 -9.01 14.98 19.75
N GLY A 189 -7.83 15.45 20.19
CA GLY A 189 -7.16 14.99 21.41
C GLY A 189 -6.06 13.96 21.17
N ALA A 190 -5.68 13.67 19.92
CA ALA A 190 -4.49 12.85 19.66
C ALA A 190 -3.23 13.59 20.16
N LYS A 191 -2.28 12.85 20.74
CA LYS A 191 -1.07 13.47 21.28
C LYS A 191 -0.08 13.82 20.16
N PRO A 192 0.64 14.96 20.23
CA PRO A 192 1.64 15.33 19.24
C PRO A 192 2.79 14.32 19.09
N ASP A 193 3.09 13.54 20.14
CA ASP A 193 4.13 12.52 20.15
C ASP A 193 3.65 11.16 19.62
N THR A 194 2.38 11.03 19.21
CA THR A 194 1.83 9.81 18.61
C THR A 194 2.71 9.36 17.44
N PRO A 195 3.25 8.13 17.44
CA PRO A 195 4.08 7.60 16.38
C PRO A 195 3.37 7.54 15.02
N VAL A 196 4.11 7.87 13.95
CA VAL A 196 3.63 7.85 12.56
C VAL A 196 4.66 7.23 11.64
N ALA A 197 4.22 6.33 10.76
CA ALA A 197 4.98 5.84 9.63
C ALA A 197 4.34 6.30 8.31
N VAL A 198 5.16 6.70 7.34
CA VAL A 198 4.74 6.94 5.96
C VAL A 198 5.54 6.05 5.05
N VAL A 199 4.88 5.28 4.19
CA VAL A 199 5.53 4.35 3.26
C VAL A 199 5.09 4.68 1.84
N GLN A 200 6.04 5.12 1.01
CA GLN A 200 5.86 5.38 -0.41
C GLN A 200 6.21 4.15 -1.22
N SER A 201 5.41 3.85 -2.24
CA SER A 201 5.67 2.76 -3.19
C SER A 201 5.94 1.41 -2.48
N ALA A 202 5.14 1.11 -1.45
CA ALA A 202 5.31 -0.07 -0.61
C ALA A 202 5.54 -1.34 -1.44
N THR A 203 6.47 -2.19 -0.98
CA THR A 203 6.88 -3.47 -1.60
C THR A 203 7.61 -3.37 -2.94
N ARG A 204 7.70 -2.19 -3.55
CA ARG A 204 8.49 -2.00 -4.79
C ARG A 204 9.97 -1.78 -4.46
N ALA A 205 10.85 -2.02 -5.44
CA ALA A 205 12.29 -1.81 -5.27
C ALA A 205 12.67 -0.38 -4.84
N HIS A 206 11.89 0.62 -5.27
CA HIS A 206 12.08 2.03 -4.89
C HIS A 206 11.21 2.46 -3.69
N GLN A 207 10.83 1.51 -2.82
CA GLN A 207 10.14 1.85 -1.57
C GLN A 207 10.98 2.87 -0.80
N ARG A 208 10.31 3.91 -0.28
CA ARG A 208 10.88 4.90 0.64
C ARG A 208 9.98 5.01 1.85
N GLN A 209 10.55 5.30 3.01
CA GLN A 209 9.80 5.39 4.25
C GLN A 209 10.23 6.58 5.10
N LEU A 210 9.34 6.99 6.00
CA LEU A 210 9.56 8.02 7.01
C LEU A 210 8.92 7.57 8.31
N LEU A 211 9.70 7.56 9.39
CA LEU A 211 9.21 7.43 10.76
C LEU A 211 9.27 8.81 11.42
N THR A 212 8.17 9.21 12.06
CA THR A 212 8.03 10.53 12.68
C THR A 212 6.95 10.49 13.77
N THR A 213 6.55 11.64 14.29
CA THR A 213 5.39 11.80 15.17
C THR A 213 4.30 12.63 14.52
N LEU A 214 3.08 12.53 15.03
CA LEU A 214 1.93 13.27 14.53
C LEU A 214 2.19 14.78 14.50
N GLY A 215 2.83 15.33 15.55
CA GLY A 215 3.17 16.75 15.64
C GLY A 215 4.17 17.22 14.59
N GLN A 216 5.07 16.35 14.13
CA GLN A 216 6.11 16.66 13.14
C GLN A 216 5.73 16.26 11.71
N LEU A 217 4.61 15.56 11.53
CA LEU A 217 4.29 14.85 10.30
C LEU A 217 4.33 15.74 9.04
N PRO A 218 3.67 16.91 8.95
CA PRO A 218 3.74 17.69 7.70
C PRO A 218 5.12 18.26 7.38
N ALA A 219 5.87 18.70 8.41
CA ALA A 219 7.23 19.20 8.21
C ALA A 219 8.14 18.07 7.71
N ALA A 220 8.13 16.93 8.39
CA ALA A 220 8.91 15.76 8.01
C ALA A 220 8.53 15.23 6.61
N LEU A 221 7.25 15.27 6.24
CA LEU A 221 6.79 14.86 4.92
C LEU A 221 7.29 15.80 3.81
N ARG A 222 7.28 17.12 4.05
CA ARG A 222 7.84 18.11 3.11
C ARG A 222 9.35 17.93 2.97
N ASP A 223 10.07 17.82 4.08
CA ASP A 223 11.54 17.76 4.11
C ASP A 223 12.06 16.45 3.48
N SER A 224 11.34 15.34 3.66
CA SER A 224 11.68 14.06 3.04
C SER A 224 11.40 13.99 1.54
N GLY A 225 10.53 14.86 1.01
CA GLY A 225 10.07 14.78 -0.38
C GLY A 225 9.33 13.49 -0.71
N LEU A 226 8.69 12.84 0.27
CA LEU A 226 7.82 11.69 0.02
C LEU A 226 6.53 12.16 -0.66
N GLY A 227 6.12 11.43 -1.70
CA GLY A 227 4.94 11.74 -2.50
C GLY A 227 3.91 10.62 -2.52
N SER A 228 2.94 10.71 -3.42
CA SER A 228 2.03 9.60 -3.70
C SER A 228 2.67 8.58 -4.67
N PRO A 229 2.24 7.31 -4.67
CA PRO A 229 1.32 6.69 -3.72
C PRO A 229 2.02 6.39 -2.38
N SER A 230 1.41 6.81 -1.26
CA SER A 230 1.88 6.49 0.08
C SER A 230 0.74 6.10 1.01
N ILE A 231 1.07 5.26 2.00
CA ILE A 231 0.22 4.93 3.14
C ILE A 231 0.79 5.61 4.38
N ILE A 232 -0.07 6.26 5.16
CA ILE A 232 0.28 6.85 6.46
C ILE A 232 -0.34 5.96 7.54
N VAL A 233 0.47 5.49 8.48
CA VAL A 233 0.06 4.67 9.62
C VAL A 233 0.29 5.48 10.89
N ILE A 234 -0.74 5.68 11.69
CA ILE A 234 -0.72 6.52 12.90
C ILE A 234 -1.13 5.67 14.10
N GLY A 235 -0.30 5.65 15.14
CA GLY A 235 -0.57 4.95 16.39
C GLY A 235 0.65 4.25 16.97
N ASP A 236 0.57 3.87 18.25
CA ASP A 236 1.71 3.34 18.99
C ASP A 236 2.30 2.02 18.43
N VAL A 237 1.55 1.29 17.60
CA VAL A 237 2.08 0.11 16.89
C VAL A 237 3.29 0.43 16.00
N VAL A 238 3.46 1.68 15.57
CA VAL A 238 4.62 2.11 14.77
C VAL A 238 5.94 1.99 15.57
N ARG A 239 5.87 1.95 16.91
CA ARG A 239 7.06 1.67 17.76
C ARG A 239 7.64 0.28 17.54
N CYS A 240 6.89 -0.63 16.90
CA CYS A 240 7.38 -1.95 16.51
C CYS A 240 8.21 -1.93 15.22
N ALA A 241 8.35 -0.77 14.55
CA ALA A 241 9.13 -0.72 13.31
C ALA A 241 10.60 -1.09 13.58
N ASP A 242 11.22 -1.83 12.67
CA ASP A 242 12.60 -2.32 12.81
C ASP A 242 13.60 -1.17 13.04
N ASP A 243 13.36 -0.02 12.39
CA ASP A 243 14.18 1.19 12.48
C ASP A 243 13.63 2.23 13.48
N TRP A 244 12.64 1.87 14.33
CA TRP A 244 12.12 2.81 15.31
C TRP A 244 13.16 3.10 16.38
N GLN A 245 13.61 4.36 16.43
CA GLN A 245 14.44 4.89 17.50
C GLN A 245 13.56 5.76 18.38
N ASP A 246 13.60 5.55 19.70
CA ASP A 246 12.85 6.40 20.62
C ASP A 246 13.32 7.84 20.46
N LEU A 247 12.48 8.66 19.82
CA LEU A 247 12.76 10.07 19.55
C LEU A 247 12.92 10.89 20.84
N ALA A 248 12.63 10.29 22.00
CA ALA A 248 12.90 10.84 23.33
C ALA A 248 14.36 10.65 23.80
N GLU A 249 15.09 9.64 23.31
CA GLU A 249 16.51 9.41 23.66
C GLU A 249 17.50 10.25 22.84
N LEU A 250 17.02 11.00 21.84
CA LEU A 250 17.81 11.93 21.04
C LEU A 250 17.83 13.37 21.61
N ALA A 251 17.31 13.58 22.83
CA ALA A 251 17.62 14.80 23.57
C ALA A 251 19.14 14.84 23.84
N PRO A 252 19.83 15.97 23.60
CA PRO A 252 21.25 16.06 23.93
C PRO A 252 21.44 15.72 25.41
N PRO A 253 22.54 15.03 25.80
CA PRO A 253 22.81 14.76 27.21
C PRO A 253 22.76 16.09 27.98
N PRO A 254 22.25 16.11 29.23
CA PRO A 254 22.17 17.33 30.00
C PRO A 254 23.56 17.97 30.03
N ALA A 255 23.63 19.20 29.55
CA ALA A 255 24.89 19.95 29.52
C ALA A 255 25.43 20.02 30.94
N LEU A 256 26.61 19.45 31.17
CA LEU A 256 27.42 19.82 32.33
C LEU A 256 27.80 21.30 32.12
N GLU A 257 27.35 22.14 33.03
CA GLU A 257 27.60 23.58 33.05
C GLU A 257 29.07 23.90 32.78
N GLN A 258 29.35 24.73 31.76
CA GLN A 258 30.47 25.67 31.73
C GLN A 258 30.13 26.90 30.84
N PRO A 259 30.74 28.08 31.11
CA PRO A 259 30.18 29.37 30.72
C PRO A 259 30.49 29.80 29.27
N ALA A 260 29.72 30.80 28.84
CA ALA A 260 29.57 31.34 27.49
C ALA A 260 30.85 31.57 26.66
N VAL A 261 30.78 31.27 25.35
CA VAL A 261 31.11 32.15 24.19
C VAL A 261 30.59 31.51 22.89
N GLY A 262 29.86 32.28 22.05
CA GLY A 262 30.05 32.29 20.59
C GLY A 262 29.23 31.38 19.66
N HIS A 263 28.56 32.05 18.71
CA HIS A 263 28.01 31.58 17.42
C HIS A 263 26.82 30.61 17.41
N ALA A 264 25.70 31.15 16.92
CA ALA A 264 24.50 30.41 16.58
C ALA A 264 24.72 29.55 15.32
N ALA A 265 24.54 28.24 15.47
CA ALA A 265 24.23 27.31 14.40
C ALA A 265 22.99 26.50 14.85
N SER A 266 21.93 26.53 14.04
CA SER A 266 20.71 25.77 14.30
C SER A 266 21.01 24.26 14.22
N PRO A 267 20.64 23.44 15.24
CA PRO A 267 20.91 22.01 15.21
C PRO A 267 19.96 21.30 14.24
N GLY A 268 20.56 20.54 13.30
CA GLY A 268 19.86 19.81 12.25
C GLY A 268 19.10 18.59 12.77
N ILE A 269 17.85 18.46 12.32
CA ILE A 269 17.01 17.28 12.48
C ILE A 269 17.54 16.17 11.57
N ARG A 270 17.74 14.95 12.09
CA ARG A 270 18.14 13.78 11.30
C ARG A 270 16.89 13.02 10.85
N PHE A 271 16.66 13.02 9.54
CA PHE A 271 15.64 12.22 8.89
C PHE A 271 16.27 10.96 8.32
N PHE A 272 15.71 9.79 8.64
CA PHE A 272 16.08 8.54 7.99
C PHE A 272 15.05 8.24 6.92
N VAL A 273 15.40 8.57 5.67
CA VAL A 273 14.72 8.01 4.50
C VAL A 273 15.61 6.87 4.02
N THR A 274 15.19 5.63 4.25
CA THR A 274 15.87 4.46 3.72
C THR A 274 15.23 4.08 2.37
N SER A 275 16.05 3.83 1.34
CA SER A 275 15.65 3.10 0.14
C SER A 275 16.06 1.65 0.30
N ARG A 276 15.22 0.72 -0.15
CA ARG A 276 15.59 -0.70 -0.19
C ARG A 276 16.40 -0.96 -1.47
N ASP A 277 17.66 -0.54 -1.50
CA ASP A 277 18.55 -0.89 -2.61
C ASP A 277 18.81 -2.41 -2.59
N ALA A 278 18.28 -3.10 -3.60
CA ALA A 278 18.42 -4.54 -3.78
C ALA A 278 19.86 -4.89 -4.19
N ALA A 279 20.71 -5.21 -3.21
CA ALA A 279 21.95 -5.91 -3.46
C ALA A 279 21.66 -7.42 -3.65
N LEU A 280 21.35 -7.82 -4.88
CA LEU A 280 21.52 -9.20 -5.33
C LEU A 280 22.62 -9.20 -6.40
N THR A 281 23.85 -9.46 -5.97
CA THR A 281 24.95 -9.83 -6.87
C THR A 281 24.88 -11.34 -7.10
N PRO A 282 24.85 -11.85 -8.35
CA PRO A 282 24.99 -13.28 -8.59
C PRO A 282 26.48 -13.61 -8.65
N ALA A 283 26.98 -14.36 -7.67
CA ALA A 283 28.29 -15.01 -7.81
C ALA A 283 28.11 -16.44 -8.36
N SER A 284 28.78 -16.64 -9.48
CA SER A 284 28.86 -17.77 -10.39
C SER A 284 29.27 -19.13 -9.80
N GLN A 285 28.66 -20.17 -10.37
CA GLN A 285 29.20 -21.46 -10.81
C GLN A 285 30.43 -22.08 -10.09
N GLY A 286 30.22 -23.29 -9.59
CA GLY A 286 31.25 -24.31 -9.37
C GLY A 286 30.63 -25.72 -9.38
N SER A 287 30.87 -26.46 -10.46
CA SER A 287 30.76 -27.92 -10.65
C SER A 287 31.49 -28.69 -9.52
N ASP A 288 31.20 -29.90 -9.04
CA ASP A 288 30.65 -31.14 -9.63
C ASP A 288 30.45 -32.18 -8.44
N PRO A 289 30.23 -33.52 -8.59
CA PRO A 289 28.97 -34.15 -8.20
C PRO A 289 29.02 -35.36 -7.21
N VAL A 290 27.83 -35.87 -6.87
CA VAL A 290 27.41 -37.23 -6.42
C VAL A 290 27.60 -37.69 -4.95
N ARG A 291 26.46 -38.16 -4.40
CA ARG A 291 26.16 -39.25 -3.42
C ARG A 291 25.39 -38.68 -2.23
N GLY A 292 24.07 -38.84 -2.13
CA GLY A 292 23.35 -40.12 -2.03
C GLY A 292 23.12 -40.41 -0.55
N LEU A 293 21.90 -40.14 -0.05
CA LEU A 293 21.20 -40.79 1.08
C LEU A 293 20.01 -39.93 1.55
N THR A 294 18.81 -40.45 1.38
CA THR A 294 17.64 -40.25 2.25
C THR A 294 17.13 -41.64 2.64
N PRO A 295 16.22 -41.81 3.62
CA PRO A 295 15.70 -40.86 4.62
C PRO A 295 15.78 -41.45 6.06
N THR A 296 15.49 -40.67 7.12
CA THR A 296 14.70 -41.15 8.28
C THR A 296 14.11 -39.98 9.07
N VAL A 297 12.83 -40.14 9.40
CA VAL A 297 11.92 -39.26 10.12
C VAL A 297 12.12 -39.35 11.64
N ALA A 298 11.93 -38.24 12.37
CA ALA A 298 11.39 -38.29 13.74
C ALA A 298 10.73 -36.96 14.14
N PHE A 299 9.39 -36.96 14.16
CA PHE A 299 8.59 -35.98 14.88
C PHE A 299 8.67 -36.26 16.39
N ARG A 300 8.85 -35.23 17.21
CA ARG A 300 8.63 -35.31 18.65
C ARG A 300 7.52 -34.33 19.02
N VAL A 301 6.40 -34.87 19.47
CA VAL A 301 5.32 -34.16 20.17
C VAL A 301 5.69 -34.13 21.65
N ALA A 302 5.60 -32.96 22.27
CA ALA A 302 5.44 -32.77 23.72
C ALA A 302 4.23 -31.82 23.84
N GLY A 303 3.21 -32.09 24.65
CA GLY A 303 3.24 -32.66 25.99
C GLY A 303 2.71 -31.57 26.91
#